data_AF-A0AAN9ADU0-F1
#
_entry.id   AF-A0AAN9ADU0-F1
#
_cell.length_a   1.000
_cell.length_b   1.000
_cell.length_c   1.000
_cell.angle_alpha   90.00
_cell.angle_beta   90.00
_cell.angle_gamma   90.00
#
_symmetry.space_group_name_H-M   'P 1'
#
loop_
_entity.id
_entity.type
_entity.pdbx_description
1 polymer ?
#
loop_
_entity_poly.entity_id
_entity_poly.type
_entity_poly.pdbx_seq_one_letter_code
_entity_poly.pdbx_strand_id
1 'polypeptide(L)'
;MGPNLLSKEKETERPSADHGGLNSKNFKFQENNLMTQYEGYWVRKSKIRWISAMYHKYHRKASANKNLSSDIEKQGRLDRCMKKVLRNEHRMLKIELAKDDKYVTGKKLPTKGQSSRVEKTTQKQSKTQSSDVAQPWQGIRTESLSDNGTWHKPKDKKPGKYLGISTSDDPDVTKYEGFYMNKTSTAKLDKLKDKWSRNGMSAEVIRKKIKKECRKEERLFKKAKKKQITSCNQEKI
;
A
#
# COMPACT_ATOMS: atom_id res chain seq x y z
N MET A 1 8.81 -58.88 18.44
CA MET A 1 7.53 -58.47 17.82
C MET A 1 7.21 -57.07 18.34
N GLY A 2 7.66 -56.02 17.65
CA GLY A 2 7.45 -54.62 18.07
C GLY A 2 6.44 -53.93 17.16
N PRO A 3 5.49 -53.13 17.68
CA PRO A 3 4.49 -52.48 16.86
C PRO A 3 5.11 -51.35 16.03
N ASN A 4 4.94 -51.49 14.71
CA ASN A 4 5.34 -50.53 13.70
C ASN A 4 4.28 -49.40 13.65
N LEU A 5 4.60 -48.25 14.25
CA LEU A 5 3.76 -47.04 14.18
C LEU A 5 4.02 -46.31 12.86
N LEU A 6 3.33 -46.78 11.81
CA LEU A 6 3.30 -46.14 10.50
C LEU A 6 2.31 -44.97 10.53
N SER A 7 2.79 -43.79 10.90
CA SER A 7 2.03 -42.54 10.85
C SER A 7 1.75 -42.15 9.40
N LYS A 8 0.52 -42.37 8.95
CA LYS A 8 0.02 -41.81 7.68
C LYS A 8 -0.17 -40.31 7.84
N GLU A 9 0.78 -39.53 7.33
CA GLU A 9 0.62 -38.08 7.19
C GLU A 9 -0.52 -37.81 6.20
N LYS A 10 -1.62 -37.25 6.73
CA LYS A 10 -2.80 -36.88 5.97
C LYS A 10 -2.55 -35.49 5.38
N GLU A 11 -2.17 -35.45 4.11
CA GLU A 11 -2.02 -34.21 3.34
C GLU A 11 -3.32 -33.40 3.44
N THR A 12 -3.27 -32.33 4.25
CA THR A 12 -4.40 -31.44 4.44
C THR A 12 -4.27 -30.34 3.40
N GLU A 13 -4.94 -30.49 2.26
CA GLU A 13 -5.09 -29.45 1.25
C GLU A 13 -5.78 -28.23 1.89
N ARG A 14 -5.00 -27.25 2.32
CA ARG A 14 -5.54 -25.97 2.81
C ARG A 14 -5.84 -25.09 1.60
N PRO A 15 -7.10 -24.63 1.43
CA PRO A 15 -7.44 -23.73 0.33
C PRO A 15 -6.66 -22.42 0.46
N SER A 16 -5.90 -22.10 -0.59
CA SER A 16 -5.13 -20.86 -0.72
C SER A 16 -6.07 -19.66 -0.76
N ALA A 17 -6.08 -18.86 0.30
CA ALA A 17 -6.83 -17.60 0.37
C ALA A 17 -6.23 -16.57 -0.59
N ASP A 18 -6.74 -16.54 -1.81
CA ASP A 18 -6.30 -15.65 -2.87
C ASP A 18 -6.95 -14.26 -2.70
N HIS A 19 -6.17 -13.31 -2.19
CA HIS A 19 -6.60 -11.92 -2.06
C HIS A 19 -6.40 -11.18 -3.39
N GLY A 20 -7.49 -11.08 -4.15
CA GLY A 20 -7.55 -10.47 -5.47
C GLY A 20 -7.11 -9.00 -5.52
N GLY A 21 -6.42 -8.66 -6.62
CA GLY A 21 -6.11 -7.28 -6.99
C GLY A 21 -4.93 -7.17 -7.95
N LEU A 22 -5.24 -7.16 -9.25
CA LEU A 22 -4.43 -6.94 -10.46
C LEU A 22 -4.22 -8.20 -11.31
N ASN A 23 -5.09 -8.40 -12.32
CA ASN A 23 -4.93 -9.24 -13.52
C ASN A 23 -3.81 -10.29 -13.41
N SER A 24 -3.95 -11.20 -12.44
CA SER A 24 -3.07 -12.33 -12.28
C SER A 24 -3.42 -13.27 -13.42
N LYS A 25 -2.63 -13.23 -14.50
CA LYS A 25 -2.50 -14.41 -15.34
C LYS A 25 -2.34 -15.59 -14.38
N ASN A 26 -3.16 -16.62 -14.54
CA ASN A 26 -3.13 -17.82 -13.70
C ASN A 26 -1.77 -18.51 -13.88
N PHE A 27 -0.75 -18.03 -13.18
CA PHE A 27 0.54 -18.69 -13.09
C PHE A 27 0.29 -20.02 -12.37
N LYS A 28 0.48 -21.13 -13.07
CA LYS A 28 0.54 -22.44 -12.44
C LYS A 28 1.86 -22.52 -11.70
N PHE A 29 1.82 -22.43 -10.38
CA PHE A 29 3.01 -22.61 -9.56
C PHE A 29 3.25 -24.10 -9.34
N GLN A 30 4.49 -24.52 -9.57
CA GLN A 30 4.96 -25.88 -9.33
C GLN A 30 6.35 -25.81 -8.71
N GLU A 31 6.66 -26.78 -7.85
CA GLU A 31 7.96 -26.87 -7.21
C GLU A 31 9.04 -27.23 -8.23
N ASN A 32 10.03 -26.33 -8.37
CA ASN A 32 11.08 -26.38 -9.39
C ASN A 32 12.42 -25.90 -8.79
N ASN A 33 13.51 -25.91 -9.58
CA ASN A 33 14.82 -25.42 -9.13
C ASN A 33 14.81 -23.94 -8.71
N LEU A 34 13.92 -23.13 -9.29
CA LEU A 34 13.81 -21.70 -9.02
C LEU A 34 12.97 -21.39 -7.76
N MET A 35 11.88 -22.14 -7.52
CA MET A 35 10.87 -21.80 -6.54
C MET A 35 10.42 -23.01 -5.71
N THR A 36 10.10 -22.78 -4.45
CA THR A 36 9.59 -23.79 -3.50
C THR A 36 8.37 -23.22 -2.78
N GLN A 37 7.58 -24.11 -2.17
CA GLN A 37 6.52 -23.71 -1.25
C GLN A 37 7.09 -23.59 0.17
N TYR A 38 6.89 -22.43 0.80
CA TYR A 38 7.33 -22.17 2.18
C TYR A 38 6.18 -21.52 2.96
N GLU A 39 5.69 -22.19 4.00
CA GLU A 39 4.55 -21.74 4.83
C GLU A 39 3.30 -21.35 4.00
N GLY A 40 3.03 -22.07 2.91
CA GLY A 40 1.91 -21.80 2.01
C GLY A 40 2.14 -20.66 1.01
N TYR A 41 3.34 -20.09 0.93
CA TYR A 41 3.72 -19.09 -0.08
C TYR A 41 4.75 -19.67 -1.06
N TRP A 42 4.57 -19.37 -2.35
CA TRP A 42 5.59 -19.64 -3.35
C TRP A 42 6.69 -18.59 -3.27
N VAL A 43 7.91 -19.03 -2.99
CA VAL A 43 9.09 -18.17 -2.83
C VAL A 43 10.27 -18.73 -3.62
N ARG A 44 11.27 -17.88 -3.88
CA ARG A 44 12.50 -18.28 -4.57
C ARG A 44 13.35 -19.17 -3.66
N LYS A 45 13.86 -20.27 -4.20
CA LYS A 45 14.69 -21.24 -3.45
C LYS A 45 15.95 -20.59 -2.88
N SER A 46 16.57 -19.69 -3.65
CA SER A 46 17.74 -18.89 -3.23
C SER A 46 17.48 -17.96 -2.04
N LYS A 47 16.22 -17.67 -1.71
CA LYS A 47 15.84 -16.75 -0.64
C LYS A 47 15.43 -17.44 0.66
N ILE A 48 15.22 -18.75 0.67
CA ILE A 48 14.78 -19.50 1.87
C ILE A 48 15.73 -19.25 3.05
N ARG A 49 17.04 -19.43 2.86
CA ARG A 49 18.05 -19.22 3.90
C ARG A 49 17.99 -17.81 4.49
N TRP A 50 17.73 -16.80 3.67
CA TRP A 50 17.56 -15.42 4.11
C TRP A 50 16.24 -15.21 4.87
N ILE A 51 15.15 -15.82 4.42
CA ILE A 51 13.85 -15.79 5.11
C ILE A 51 13.97 -16.43 6.50
N SER A 52 14.63 -17.58 6.63
CA SER A 52 14.88 -18.24 7.92
C SER A 52 15.75 -17.38 8.85
N ALA A 53 16.80 -16.73 8.32
CA ALA A 53 17.61 -15.79 9.10
C ALA A 53 16.78 -14.59 9.59
N MET A 54 15.87 -14.08 8.74
CA MET A 54 14.94 -13.00 9.10
C MET A 54 13.93 -13.42 10.16
N TYR A 55 13.44 -14.66 10.11
CA TYR A 55 12.58 -15.25 11.15
C TYR A 55 13.28 -15.19 12.51
N HIS A 56 14.50 -15.74 12.62
CA HIS A 56 15.26 -15.71 13.88
C HIS A 56 15.58 -14.29 14.35
N LYS A 57 15.83 -13.37 13.42
CA LYS A 57 16.06 -11.95 13.75
C LYS A 57 14.82 -11.30 14.34
N TYR A 58 13.64 -11.53 13.76
CA TYR A 58 12.39 -10.98 14.28
C TYR A 58 11.96 -11.65 15.58
N HIS A 59 12.15 -12.97 15.69
CA HIS A 59 11.88 -13.72 16.91
C HIS A 59 12.68 -13.14 18.08
N ARG A 60 14.01 -13.00 17.93
CA ARG A 60 14.87 -12.39 18.96
C ARG A 60 14.43 -10.98 19.34
N LYS A 61 14.04 -10.15 18.36
CA LYS A 61 13.53 -8.79 18.62
C LYS A 61 12.19 -8.79 19.34
N ALA A 62 11.32 -9.75 19.06
CA ALA A 62 10.04 -9.88 19.74
C ALA A 62 10.23 -10.34 21.19
N SER A 63 11.12 -11.31 21.43
CA SER A 63 11.47 -11.80 22.78
C SER A 63 12.13 -10.73 23.65
N ALA A 64 13.01 -9.89 23.07
CA ALA A 64 13.69 -8.83 23.81
C ALA A 64 12.78 -7.64 24.17
N ASN A 65 11.59 -7.54 23.57
CA ASN A 65 10.70 -6.40 23.80
C ASN A 65 9.86 -6.59 25.07
N LYS A 66 10.34 -6.00 26.18
CA LYS A 66 9.67 -6.03 27.50
C LYS A 66 8.28 -5.38 27.51
N ASN A 67 7.94 -4.57 26.49
CA ASN A 67 6.65 -3.88 26.43
C ASN A 67 5.48 -4.75 25.94
N LEU A 68 5.74 -5.96 25.44
CA LEU A 68 4.70 -6.91 25.05
C LEU A 68 4.58 -7.93 26.18
N SER A 69 3.46 -7.89 26.92
CA SER A 69 3.32 -8.68 28.14
C SER A 69 2.99 -10.15 27.85
N SER A 70 2.33 -10.44 26.73
CA SER A 70 1.93 -11.81 26.38
C SER A 70 2.72 -12.38 25.21
N ASP A 71 3.00 -13.68 25.27
CA ASP A 71 3.66 -14.39 24.17
C ASP A 71 2.79 -14.46 22.91
N ILE A 72 1.46 -14.41 23.08
CA ILE A 72 0.49 -14.31 21.98
C ILE A 72 0.72 -13.02 21.18
N GLU A 73 0.93 -11.88 21.85
CA GLU A 73 1.20 -10.61 21.17
C GLU A 73 2.55 -10.61 20.44
N LYS A 74 3.58 -11.21 21.06
CA LYS A 74 4.91 -11.37 20.45
C LYS A 74 4.81 -12.23 19.19
N GLN A 75 4.12 -13.37 19.26
CA GLN A 75 3.90 -14.26 18.12
C GLN A 75 3.10 -13.57 17.02
N GLY A 76 1.97 -12.91 17.36
CA GLY A 76 1.17 -12.19 16.37
C GLY A 76 1.93 -11.04 15.69
N ARG A 77 2.92 -10.42 16.36
CA ARG A 77 3.81 -9.44 15.73
C ARG A 77 4.82 -10.11 14.80
N LEU A 78 5.43 -11.22 15.21
CA LEU A 78 6.32 -12.03 14.38
C LEU A 78 5.62 -12.49 13.09
N ASP A 79 4.44 -13.10 13.22
CA ASP A 79 3.66 -13.60 12.09
C ASP A 79 3.31 -12.50 11.09
N ARG A 80 2.89 -11.32 11.58
CA ARG A 80 2.60 -10.16 10.71
C ARG A 80 3.84 -9.67 9.96
N CYS A 81 5.00 -9.69 10.61
CA CYS A 81 6.27 -9.33 9.98
C CYS A 81 6.67 -10.36 8.92
N MET A 82 6.61 -11.65 9.25
CA MET A 82 6.97 -12.73 8.34
C MET A 82 6.02 -12.81 7.14
N LYS A 83 4.71 -12.72 7.36
CA LYS A 83 3.71 -12.67 6.28
C LYS A 83 3.94 -11.49 5.32
N LYS A 84 4.47 -10.35 5.78
CA LYS A 84 4.88 -9.25 4.89
C LYS A 84 6.09 -9.61 4.03
N VAL A 85 7.11 -10.24 4.61
CA VAL A 85 8.29 -10.71 3.89
C VAL A 85 7.89 -11.75 2.82
N LEU A 86 7.10 -12.75 3.20
CA LEU A 86 6.63 -13.80 2.29
C LEU A 86 5.80 -13.25 1.13
N ARG A 87 4.87 -12.33 1.40
CA ARG A 87 4.10 -11.65 0.33
C ARG A 87 4.99 -10.85 -0.62
N ASN A 88 6.03 -10.20 -0.09
CA ASN A 88 6.97 -9.47 -0.93
C ASN A 88 7.77 -10.41 -1.84
N GLU A 89 8.30 -11.50 -1.30
CA GLU A 89 9.06 -12.47 -2.09
C GLU A 89 8.17 -13.19 -3.13
N HIS A 90 6.94 -13.54 -2.77
CA HIS A 90 5.97 -14.08 -3.73
C HIS A 90 5.68 -13.07 -4.84
N ARG A 91 5.52 -11.78 -4.52
CA ARG A 91 5.37 -10.73 -5.54
C ARG A 91 6.60 -10.62 -6.44
N MET A 92 7.81 -10.70 -5.89
CA MET A 92 9.05 -10.67 -6.67
C MET A 92 9.18 -11.87 -7.60
N LEU A 93 8.81 -13.07 -7.11
CA LEU A 93 8.75 -14.28 -7.93
C LEU A 93 7.78 -14.12 -9.12
N LYS A 94 6.57 -13.60 -8.87
CA LYS A 94 5.61 -13.30 -9.95
C LYS A 94 6.18 -12.34 -11.00
N ILE A 95 6.93 -11.33 -10.59
CA ILE A 95 7.58 -10.38 -11.51
C ILE A 95 8.67 -11.07 -12.35
N GLU A 96 9.43 -11.97 -11.74
CA GLU A 96 10.50 -12.73 -12.40
C GLU A 96 9.94 -13.69 -13.44
N LEU A 97 8.93 -14.50 -13.07
CA LEU A 97 8.23 -15.38 -14.00
C LEU A 97 7.57 -14.62 -15.15
N ALA A 98 6.98 -13.45 -14.87
CA ALA A 98 6.40 -12.60 -15.91
C ALA A 98 7.44 -11.99 -16.86
N LYS A 99 8.73 -11.97 -16.50
CA LYS A 99 9.81 -11.58 -17.43
C LYS A 99 10.20 -12.77 -18.29
N ASP A 100 10.39 -13.94 -17.70
CA ASP A 100 10.79 -15.16 -18.41
C ASP A 100 9.74 -15.58 -19.45
N ASP A 101 8.44 -15.53 -19.09
CA ASP A 101 7.35 -15.81 -20.03
C ASP A 101 7.37 -14.90 -21.27
N LYS A 102 7.82 -13.65 -21.12
CA LYS A 102 7.92 -12.72 -22.25
C LYS A 102 9.07 -13.05 -23.18
N TYR A 103 10.17 -13.59 -22.64
CA TYR A 103 11.27 -14.09 -23.45
C TYR A 103 10.87 -15.34 -24.21
N VAL A 104 10.15 -16.26 -23.57
CA VAL A 104 9.69 -17.51 -24.19
C VAL A 104 8.63 -17.26 -25.27
N THR A 105 7.66 -16.38 -25.02
CA THR A 105 6.55 -16.14 -25.97
C THR A 105 6.89 -15.23 -27.14
N GLY A 106 8.12 -14.70 -27.24
CA GLY A 106 8.58 -13.88 -28.37
C GLY A 106 7.82 -12.57 -28.60
N LYS A 107 6.82 -12.26 -27.76
CA LYS A 107 6.02 -11.04 -27.85
C LYS A 107 6.86 -9.85 -27.35
N LYS A 108 7.63 -9.25 -28.26
CA LYS A 108 8.28 -7.95 -28.05
C LYS A 108 7.22 -6.95 -27.57
N LEU A 109 7.37 -6.46 -26.35
CA LEU A 109 6.56 -5.36 -25.83
C LEU A 109 6.70 -4.17 -26.79
N PRO A 110 5.61 -3.47 -27.15
CA PRO A 110 5.71 -2.22 -27.87
C PRO A 110 6.56 -1.27 -27.02
N THR A 111 7.75 -0.97 -27.52
CA THR A 111 8.68 -0.03 -26.94
C THR A 111 7.93 1.30 -26.81
N LYS A 112 7.75 1.77 -25.57
CA LYS A 112 7.20 3.10 -25.26
C LYS A 112 8.10 4.15 -25.93
N GLY A 113 7.78 4.52 -27.16
CA GLY A 113 8.63 5.41 -27.96
C GLY A 113 8.03 5.79 -29.31
N GLN A 114 7.23 4.92 -29.95
CA GLN A 114 6.50 5.30 -31.16
C GLN A 114 5.05 5.62 -30.82
N SER A 115 4.82 6.89 -30.47
CA SER A 115 3.52 7.53 -30.60
C SER A 115 3.22 7.67 -32.10
N SER A 116 2.81 6.60 -32.77
CA SER A 116 2.14 6.72 -34.05
C SER A 116 0.82 7.44 -33.78
N ARG A 117 0.78 8.69 -34.22
CA ARG A 117 -0.40 9.56 -34.28
C ARG A 117 -1.47 8.82 -35.10
N VAL A 118 -2.32 8.06 -34.43
CA VAL A 118 -3.50 7.45 -35.04
C VAL A 118 -4.47 8.59 -35.33
N GLU A 119 -4.60 8.93 -36.61
CA GLU A 119 -5.62 9.83 -37.12
C GLU A 119 -6.99 9.28 -36.71
N LYS A 120 -7.74 10.10 -35.98
CA LYS A 120 -9.13 9.82 -35.62
C LYS A 120 -9.99 10.03 -36.86
N THR A 121 -10.23 8.97 -37.61
CA THR A 121 -11.34 8.94 -38.57
C THR A 121 -12.63 8.76 -37.77
N THR A 122 -13.41 9.83 -37.69
CA THR A 122 -14.79 9.83 -37.17
C THR A 122 -15.67 8.95 -38.05
N GLN A 123 -15.96 7.72 -37.60
CA GLN A 123 -17.01 6.90 -38.17
C GLN A 123 -18.22 6.90 -37.23
N LYS A 124 -19.24 7.61 -37.67
CA LYS A 124 -20.57 7.78 -37.09
C LYS A 124 -21.42 6.57 -37.48
N GLN A 125 -21.69 5.66 -36.55
CA GLN A 125 -22.69 4.58 -36.70
C GLN A 125 -23.33 4.36 -35.32
N SER A 126 -24.54 4.87 -35.13
CA SER A 126 -25.85 4.23 -35.36
C SER A 126 -26.30 3.40 -34.16
N LYS A 127 -27.30 3.99 -33.50
CA LYS A 127 -28.12 3.54 -32.38
C LYS A 127 -28.72 2.15 -32.64
N THR A 128 -28.27 1.15 -31.89
CA THR A 128 -28.97 -0.14 -31.78
C THR A 128 -29.70 -0.16 -30.44
N GLN A 129 -31.03 -0.14 -30.51
CA GLN A 129 -31.90 -0.46 -29.39
C GLN A 129 -31.70 -1.95 -29.07
N SER A 130 -31.21 -2.27 -27.87
CA SER A 130 -31.39 -3.59 -27.27
C SER A 130 -32.15 -3.39 -25.97
N SER A 131 -33.40 -3.83 -26.00
CA SER A 131 -34.25 -4.05 -24.84
C SER A 131 -33.82 -5.35 -24.20
N ASP A 132 -33.04 -5.28 -23.12
CA ASP A 132 -32.90 -6.40 -22.20
C ASP A 132 -33.26 -5.94 -20.80
N VAL A 133 -34.32 -6.59 -20.31
CA VAL A 133 -35.00 -6.40 -19.05
C VAL A 133 -34.06 -6.82 -17.92
N ALA A 134 -33.32 -5.85 -17.39
CA ALA A 134 -32.59 -6.03 -16.13
C ALA A 134 -33.60 -6.04 -14.98
N GLN A 135 -33.84 -7.23 -14.42
CA GLN A 135 -34.67 -7.38 -13.23
C GLN A 135 -34.11 -6.56 -12.05
N PRO A 136 -34.95 -5.82 -11.30
CA PRO A 136 -34.53 -5.10 -10.12
C PRO A 136 -34.25 -6.11 -9.00
N TRP A 137 -32.99 -6.21 -8.60
CA TRP A 137 -32.60 -6.92 -7.38
C TRP A 137 -33.12 -6.13 -6.17
N GLN A 138 -34.38 -6.40 -5.81
CA GLN A 138 -34.97 -5.99 -4.54
C GLN A 138 -34.43 -6.88 -3.42
N GLY A 139 -33.19 -6.64 -3.03
CA GLY A 139 -32.65 -7.06 -1.74
C GLY A 139 -32.93 -5.96 -0.72
N ILE A 140 -34.17 -5.89 -0.22
CA ILE A 140 -34.52 -5.05 0.93
C ILE A 140 -33.80 -5.64 2.14
N ARG A 141 -32.62 -5.10 2.44
CA ARG A 141 -31.93 -5.33 3.71
C ARG A 141 -32.55 -4.36 4.71
N THR A 142 -33.50 -4.84 5.51
CA THR A 142 -34.00 -4.14 6.69
C THR A 142 -32.88 -4.07 7.73
N GLU A 143 -32.00 -3.09 7.58
CA GLU A 143 -31.08 -2.72 8.66
C GLU A 143 -31.88 -1.95 9.71
N SER A 144 -32.01 -2.59 10.87
CA SER A 144 -32.59 -2.07 12.10
C SER A 144 -31.95 -0.73 12.47
N LEU A 145 -32.75 0.34 12.37
CA LEU A 145 -32.47 1.65 12.96
C LEU A 145 -32.55 1.55 14.49
N SER A 146 -31.50 1.07 15.13
CA SER A 146 -31.26 1.36 16.55
C SER A 146 -30.55 2.72 16.63
N ASP A 147 -31.36 3.76 16.54
CA ASP A 147 -30.98 5.16 16.58
C ASP A 147 -30.70 5.56 18.04
N ASN A 148 -29.45 5.43 18.47
CA ASN A 148 -28.87 6.12 19.63
C ASN A 148 -27.34 6.23 19.47
N GLY A 149 -26.91 6.43 18.22
CA GLY A 149 -25.53 6.79 17.91
C GLY A 149 -25.28 8.23 18.31
N THR A 150 -24.81 8.44 19.55
CA THR A 150 -24.14 9.69 19.91
C THR A 150 -23.06 9.93 18.86
N TRP A 151 -23.30 10.88 17.95
CA TRP A 151 -22.35 11.27 16.93
C TRP A 151 -21.14 11.88 17.64
N HIS A 152 -20.19 11.03 18.02
CA HIS A 152 -18.90 11.49 18.48
C HIS A 152 -18.30 12.27 17.33
N LYS A 153 -18.30 13.60 17.43
CA LYS A 153 -17.55 14.49 16.55
C LYS A 153 -16.18 13.83 16.37
N PRO A 154 -15.79 13.47 15.12
CA PRO A 154 -14.50 12.84 14.88
C PRO A 154 -13.45 13.69 15.58
N LYS A 155 -12.80 13.15 16.61
CA LYS A 155 -11.78 13.90 17.33
C LYS A 155 -10.77 14.33 16.27
N ASP A 156 -10.68 15.63 16.01
CA ASP A 156 -9.72 16.20 15.07
C ASP A 156 -8.35 15.70 15.51
N LYS A 157 -7.86 14.67 14.83
CA LYS A 157 -6.56 14.08 15.13
C LYS A 157 -5.56 15.15 14.73
N LYS A 158 -5.17 16.02 15.68
CA LYS A 158 -4.14 17.04 15.50
C LYS A 158 -2.95 16.37 14.81
N PRO A 159 -2.69 16.66 13.52
CA PRO A 159 -1.64 15.99 12.78
C PRO A 159 -0.30 16.51 13.29
N GLY A 160 0.21 15.90 14.35
CA GLY A 160 1.34 16.44 15.10
C GLY A 160 1.57 15.80 16.47
N LYS A 161 0.60 15.09 17.06
CA LYS A 161 0.78 14.47 18.38
C LYS A 161 2.01 13.55 18.46
N TYR A 162 2.38 12.89 17.36
CA TYR A 162 3.56 12.02 17.29
C TYR A 162 4.89 12.74 17.08
N LEU A 163 4.88 14.02 16.70
CA LEU A 163 6.11 14.80 16.45
C LEU A 163 6.43 15.80 17.57
N GLY A 164 5.58 15.91 18.60
CA GLY A 164 5.80 16.83 19.72
C GLY A 164 5.81 18.32 19.32
N ILE A 165 5.34 18.65 18.13
CA ILE A 165 5.33 20.03 17.63
C ILE A 165 4.12 20.73 18.25
N SER A 166 4.35 21.52 19.29
CA SER A 166 3.40 22.54 19.73
C SER A 166 3.29 23.57 18.61
N THR A 167 2.19 23.54 17.88
CA THR A 167 1.95 24.42 16.73
C THR A 167 1.76 25.90 17.13
N SER A 168 1.68 26.20 18.42
CA SER A 168 1.51 27.57 18.91
C SER A 168 2.84 28.31 19.11
N ASP A 169 3.97 27.60 19.21
CA ASP A 169 5.21 28.22 19.70
C ASP A 169 6.20 28.58 18.59
N ASP A 170 6.01 28.07 17.37
CA ASP A 170 6.93 28.32 16.25
C ASP A 170 6.38 29.42 15.32
N PRO A 171 6.95 30.64 15.35
CA PRO A 171 6.45 31.77 14.57
C PRO A 171 6.55 31.54 13.05
N ASP A 172 7.35 30.58 12.59
CA ASP A 172 7.54 30.30 11.16
C ASP A 172 6.54 29.29 10.61
N VAL A 173 5.73 28.66 11.47
CA VAL A 173 4.75 27.64 11.08
C VAL A 173 3.37 28.26 10.90
N THR A 174 2.71 27.95 9.79
CA THR A 174 1.35 28.43 9.51
C THR A 174 0.50 27.29 8.94
N LYS A 175 -0.81 27.35 9.21
CA LYS A 175 -1.79 26.38 8.71
C LYS A 175 -2.39 26.88 7.38
N TYR A 176 -2.18 26.12 6.31
CA TYR A 176 -2.68 26.43 4.96
C TYR A 176 -3.50 25.25 4.41
N GLU A 177 -4.77 25.48 4.08
CA GLU A 177 -5.74 24.44 3.64
C GLU A 177 -5.77 23.17 4.53
N GLY A 178 -5.56 23.33 5.84
CA GLY A 178 -5.53 22.21 6.79
C GLY A 178 -4.19 21.48 6.91
N PHE A 179 -3.14 21.94 6.22
CA PHE A 179 -1.76 21.43 6.31
C PHE A 179 -0.86 22.40 7.08
N TYR A 180 0.10 21.88 7.84
CA TYR A 180 1.10 22.68 8.55
C TYR A 180 2.39 22.78 7.72
N MET A 181 2.84 24.00 7.46
CA MET A 181 4.02 24.28 6.65
C MET A 181 4.66 25.63 7.03
N ASN A 182 5.82 25.92 6.45
CA ASN A 182 6.51 27.19 6.66
C ASN A 182 5.76 28.35 5.98
N LYS A 183 5.82 29.56 6.57
CA LYS A 183 5.31 30.81 5.97
C LYS A 183 5.86 31.08 4.56
N THR A 184 7.11 30.71 4.31
CA THR A 184 7.73 30.86 2.98
C THR A 184 7.10 29.91 1.94
N SER A 185 6.62 28.74 2.36
CA SER A 185 5.93 27.78 1.49
C SER A 185 4.51 28.24 1.16
N THR A 186 3.80 28.88 2.10
CA THR A 186 2.45 29.42 1.83
C THR A 186 2.50 30.51 0.77
N ALA A 187 3.46 31.44 0.87
CA ALA A 187 3.66 32.48 -0.15
C ALA A 187 3.98 31.90 -1.54
N LYS A 188 4.69 30.77 -1.62
CA LYS A 188 4.95 30.06 -2.89
C LYS A 188 3.67 29.44 -3.46
N LEU A 189 2.82 28.86 -2.61
CA LEU A 189 1.55 28.26 -3.02
C LEU A 189 0.56 29.29 -3.53
N ASP A 190 0.49 30.47 -2.91
CA ASP A 190 -0.37 31.56 -3.39
C ASP A 190 0.08 32.06 -4.77
N LYS A 191 1.39 32.23 -4.99
CA LYS A 191 1.94 32.55 -6.32
C LYS A 191 1.60 31.49 -7.38
N LEU A 192 1.62 30.20 -7.01
CA LEU A 192 1.22 29.11 -7.92
C LEU A 192 -0.27 29.12 -8.21
N LYS A 193 -1.10 29.41 -7.22
CA LYS A 193 -2.55 29.54 -7.36
C LYS A 193 -2.89 30.66 -8.33
N ASP A 194 -2.26 31.82 -8.18
CA ASP A 194 -2.43 32.97 -9.07
C ASP A 194 -1.97 32.66 -10.49
N LYS A 195 -0.80 32.02 -10.63
CA LYS A 195 -0.28 31.60 -11.94
C LYS A 195 -1.24 30.66 -12.67
N TRP A 196 -1.80 29.66 -11.98
CA TRP A 196 -2.77 28.76 -12.61
C TRP A 196 -4.11 29.41 -12.89
N SER A 197 -4.52 30.36 -12.07
CA SER A 197 -5.71 31.18 -12.31
C SER A 197 -5.56 32.02 -13.58
N ARG A 198 -4.42 32.73 -13.74
CA ARG A 198 -4.11 33.51 -14.97
C ARG A 198 -4.02 32.65 -16.22
N ASN A 199 -3.62 31.39 -16.08
CA ASN A 199 -3.58 30.43 -17.17
C ASN A 199 -4.97 29.85 -17.54
N GLY A 200 -6.06 30.34 -16.95
CA GLY A 200 -7.43 29.91 -17.26
C GLY A 200 -7.76 28.50 -16.77
N MET A 201 -7.05 27.97 -15.77
CA MET A 201 -7.39 26.67 -15.21
C MET A 201 -8.68 26.76 -14.38
N SER A 202 -9.53 25.73 -14.44
CA SER A 202 -10.73 25.68 -13.60
C SER A 202 -10.38 25.62 -12.11
N ALA A 203 -11.20 26.26 -11.28
CA ALA A 203 -10.99 26.35 -9.84
C ALA A 203 -10.85 24.96 -9.18
N GLU A 204 -11.59 23.95 -9.65
CA GLU A 204 -11.50 22.58 -9.14
C GLU A 204 -10.14 21.93 -9.44
N VAL A 205 -9.60 22.15 -10.65
CA VAL A 205 -8.27 21.64 -11.03
C VAL A 205 -7.18 22.36 -10.26
N ILE A 206 -7.32 23.67 -10.04
CA ILE A 206 -6.41 24.46 -9.19
C ILE A 206 -6.40 23.90 -7.77
N ARG A 207 -7.57 23.71 -7.14
CA ARG A 207 -7.67 23.11 -5.79
C ARG A 207 -7.02 21.72 -5.73
N LYS A 208 -7.26 20.86 -6.72
CA LYS A 208 -6.63 19.52 -6.78
C LYS A 208 -5.10 19.62 -6.89
N LYS A 209 -4.56 20.58 -7.65
CA LYS A 209 -3.11 20.79 -7.77
C LYS A 209 -2.51 21.40 -6.50
N ILE A 210 -3.13 22.43 -5.93
CA ILE A 210 -2.69 23.05 -4.66
C ILE A 210 -2.65 22.00 -3.55
N LYS A 211 -3.70 21.19 -3.39
CA LYS A 211 -3.72 20.11 -2.39
C LYS A 211 -2.58 19.09 -2.56
N LYS A 212 -2.15 18.82 -3.80
CA LYS A 212 -0.98 17.95 -4.07
C LYS A 212 0.33 18.62 -3.65
N GLU A 213 0.50 19.92 -3.94
CA GLU A 213 1.68 20.68 -3.52
C GLU A 213 1.73 20.87 -2.00
N CYS A 214 0.61 21.18 -1.33
CA CYS A 214 0.51 21.24 0.13
C CYS A 214 1.00 19.95 0.79
N ARG A 215 0.63 18.78 0.25
CA ARG A 215 1.09 17.47 0.77
C ARG A 215 2.58 17.26 0.59
N LYS A 216 3.20 17.81 -0.46
CA LYS A 216 4.65 17.72 -0.67
C LYS A 216 5.39 18.60 0.32
N GLU A 217 4.96 19.86 0.45
CA GLU A 217 5.53 20.82 1.40
C GLU A 217 5.41 20.32 2.84
N GLU A 218 4.25 19.78 3.24
CA GLU A 218 4.08 19.21 4.58
C GLU A 218 5.03 18.03 4.84
N ARG A 219 5.28 17.18 3.82
CA ARG A 219 6.25 16.07 3.95
C ARG A 219 7.67 16.58 4.10
N LEU A 220 8.04 17.62 3.35
CA LEU A 220 9.36 18.26 3.47
C LEU A 220 9.54 18.87 4.84
N PHE A 221 8.53 19.61 5.32
CA PHE A 221 8.50 20.18 6.66
C PHE A 221 8.67 19.12 7.75
N LYS A 222 7.85 18.06 7.72
CA LYS A 222 7.95 16.94 8.68
C LYS A 222 9.32 16.25 8.62
N LYS A 223 9.90 16.09 7.43
CA LYS A 223 11.24 15.51 7.26
C LYS A 223 12.32 16.42 7.83
N ALA A 224 12.22 17.73 7.65
CA ALA A 224 13.15 18.72 8.20
C ALA A 224 13.10 18.74 9.74
N LYS A 225 11.90 18.84 10.33
CA LYS A 225 11.73 18.76 11.79
C LYS A 225 12.23 17.45 12.38
N LYS A 226 11.97 16.32 11.72
CA LYS A 226 12.50 15.03 12.15
C LYS A 226 14.04 15.02 12.18
N LYS A 227 14.70 15.63 11.20
CA LYS A 227 16.17 15.77 11.17
C LYS A 227 16.68 16.63 12.34
N GLN A 228 16.01 17.75 12.61
CA GLN A 228 16.35 18.64 13.73
C GLN A 228 16.24 17.92 15.09
N ILE A 229 15.19 17.13 15.28
CA ILE A 229 15.04 16.32 16.51
C ILE A 229 16.16 15.30 16.63
N THR A 230 16.53 14.63 15.53
CA THR A 230 17.61 13.64 15.56
C THR A 230 18.98 14.26 15.83
N SER A 231 19.26 15.48 15.36
CA SER A 231 20.54 16.16 15.64
C SER A 231 20.63 16.62 17.09
N CYS A 232 19.57 17.22 17.66
CA CYS A 232 19.57 17.64 19.07
C CYS A 232 19.75 16.47 20.06
N ASN A 233 19.39 15.25 19.67
CA ASN A 233 19.60 14.06 20.51
C ASN A 233 21.03 13.50 20.42
N GLN A 234 21.80 13.85 19.40
CA GLN A 234 23.20 13.42 19.26
C GLN A 234 24.15 14.26 20.12
N GLU A 235 23.83 15.54 20.37
CA GLU A 235 24.63 16.45 21.21
C GLU A 235 24.43 16.22 22.72
N LYS A 236 23.44 15.41 23.12
CA LYS A 236 23.13 15.10 24.52
C LYS A 236 23.74 13.78 25.01
N ILE A 237 24.59 13.14 24.20
CA ILE A 237 25.32 11.91 24.52
C ILE A 237 26.80 12.27 24.57
#